data_AF-G4QBQ2-F1
#
_entry.id   AF-G4QBQ2-F1
#
_cell.length_a   1.000
_cell.length_b   1.000
_cell.length_c   1.000
_cell.angle_alpha   90.00
_cell.angle_beta   90.00
_cell.angle_gamma   90.00
#
_symmetry.space_group_name_H-M   'P 1'
#
loop_
_entity.id
_entity.type
_entity.pdbx_description
1 polymer ?
#
loop_
_entity_poly.entity_id
_entity_poly.type
_entity_poly.pdbx_seq_one_letter_code
_entity_poly.pdbx_strand_id
1 'polypeptide(L)'
;MAFGGFFAVYSYIKYDMGDLMRLGPGFFPLALGLLLVVIGAIVGLQGLRGEANPETRIGKFDWDILILIIGSVLFFAFALKALGLMLTIVCVCLLSSLASHDFSFRAAIAIAIFMAIFSWLVFIEGLGMVLQMWPSPPSEWSFVAIAFIVCALILAAFLLIRRTRNESVNL
;
A
#
# COMPACT_ATOMS: atom_id res chain seq x y z
N MET A 1 -5.47 11.63 -13.12
CA MET A 1 -6.80 12.27 -13.29
C MET A 1 -7.89 11.27 -13.68
N ALA A 2 -7.84 10.62 -14.85
CA ALA A 2 -8.90 9.74 -15.33
C ALA A 2 -9.31 8.61 -14.34
N PHE A 3 -8.34 7.84 -13.85
CA PHE A 3 -8.60 6.79 -12.84
C PHE A 3 -9.19 7.34 -11.54
N GLY A 4 -8.66 8.45 -11.03
CA GLY A 4 -9.19 9.09 -9.81
C GLY A 4 -10.63 9.59 -9.98
N GLY A 5 -10.92 10.20 -11.14
CA GLY A 5 -12.27 10.66 -11.48
C GLY A 5 -13.25 9.50 -11.62
N PHE A 6 -12.82 8.40 -12.23
CA PHE A 6 -13.63 7.18 -12.33
C PHE A 6 -14.01 6.66 -10.94
N PHE A 7 -13.03 6.47 -10.04
CA PHE A 7 -13.33 5.96 -8.69
C PHE A 7 -14.17 6.95 -7.87
N ALA A 8 -13.93 8.26 -7.98
CA ALA A 8 -14.72 9.26 -7.27
C ALA A 8 -16.19 9.26 -7.71
N VAL A 9 -16.44 9.26 -9.03
CA VAL A 9 -17.80 9.25 -9.60
C VAL A 9 -18.48 7.92 -9.35
N TYR A 10 -17.78 6.80 -9.55
CA TYR A 10 -18.33 5.47 -9.30
C TYR A 10 -18.74 5.31 -7.83
N SER A 11 -17.90 5.76 -6.90
CA SER A 11 -18.21 5.67 -5.47
C SER A 11 -19.35 6.59 -5.05
N TYR A 12 -19.47 7.78 -5.64
CA TYR A 12 -20.62 8.66 -5.42
C TYR A 12 -21.95 8.07 -5.89
N ILE A 13 -21.94 7.32 -7.01
CA ILE A 13 -23.16 6.75 -7.58
C ILE A 13 -23.55 5.42 -6.93
N LYS A 14 -22.57 4.61 -6.52
CA LYS A 14 -22.79 3.20 -6.13
C LYS A 14 -22.68 2.91 -4.64
N TYR A 15 -22.09 3.80 -3.85
CA TYR A 15 -21.90 3.56 -2.43
C TYR A 15 -22.50 4.68 -1.59
N ASP A 16 -23.07 4.29 -0.48
CA ASP A 16 -23.53 5.26 0.52
C ASP A 16 -22.31 5.95 1.16
N MET A 17 -22.36 7.27 1.20
CA MET A 17 -21.35 8.12 1.84
C MET A 17 -21.47 8.07 3.35
N GLY A 18 -22.64 7.68 3.87
CA GLY A 18 -22.96 7.75 5.28
C GLY A 18 -23.02 9.20 5.78
N ASP A 19 -22.92 9.36 7.10
CA ASP A 19 -22.90 10.66 7.77
C ASP A 19 -21.46 11.00 8.20
N LEU A 20 -21.15 12.26 8.49
CA LEU A 20 -19.82 12.70 8.95
C LEU A 20 -19.39 11.98 10.23
N MET A 21 -20.35 11.52 11.04
CA MET A 21 -20.09 10.73 12.25
C MET A 21 -20.11 9.21 12.03
N ARG A 22 -20.55 8.75 10.85
CA ARG A 22 -20.58 7.32 10.46
C ARG A 22 -20.25 7.23 8.98
N LEU A 23 -18.96 7.41 8.67
CA LEU A 23 -18.48 7.42 7.30
C LEU A 23 -18.79 6.08 6.61
N GLY A 24 -19.58 6.15 5.55
CA GLY A 24 -19.96 5.01 4.74
C GLY A 24 -18.80 4.48 3.89
N PRO A 25 -18.93 3.26 3.34
CA PRO A 25 -17.88 2.62 2.55
C PRO A 25 -17.50 3.39 1.27
N GLY A 26 -18.38 4.31 0.81
CA GLY A 26 -18.14 5.16 -0.35
C GLY A 26 -17.19 6.33 -0.09
N PHE A 27 -17.00 6.75 1.16
CA PHE A 27 -16.24 7.96 1.48
C PHE A 27 -14.75 7.81 1.18
N PHE A 28 -14.14 6.68 1.58
CA PHE A 28 -12.71 6.46 1.41
C PHE A 28 -12.28 6.44 -0.07
N PRO A 29 -12.93 5.66 -0.96
CA PRO A 29 -12.61 5.72 -2.39
C PRO A 29 -12.90 7.08 -3.03
N LEU A 30 -13.92 7.81 -2.58
CA LEU A 30 -14.23 9.15 -3.09
C LEU A 30 -13.14 10.15 -2.73
N ALA A 31 -12.73 10.19 -1.46
CA ALA A 31 -11.69 11.09 -0.98
C ALA A 31 -10.36 10.82 -1.69
N LEU A 32 -9.95 9.56 -1.81
CA LEU A 32 -8.76 9.17 -2.57
C LEU A 32 -8.88 9.50 -4.06
N GLY A 33 -10.03 9.25 -4.67
CA GLY A 33 -10.28 9.56 -6.07
C GLY A 33 -10.16 11.05 -6.35
N LEU A 34 -10.77 11.89 -5.50
CA LEU A 34 -10.69 13.34 -5.58
C LEU A 34 -9.25 13.84 -5.39
N LEU A 35 -8.53 13.35 -4.39
CA LEU A 35 -7.12 13.66 -4.16
C LEU A 35 -6.28 13.32 -5.41
N LEU A 36 -6.48 12.14 -5.99
CA LEU A 36 -5.76 11.68 -7.18
C LEU A 36 -6.10 12.50 -8.42
N VAL A 37 -7.32 13.03 -8.52
CA VAL A 37 -7.69 14.01 -9.57
C VAL A 37 -6.91 15.29 -9.37
N VAL A 38 -6.89 15.85 -8.16
CA VAL A 38 -6.18 17.11 -7.86
C VAL A 38 -4.68 16.99 -8.11
N ILE A 39 -4.03 15.96 -7.55
CA ILE A 39 -2.59 15.71 -7.77
C ILE A 39 -2.32 15.50 -9.25
N GLY A 40 -3.15 14.69 -9.92
CA GLY A 40 -3.03 14.46 -11.36
C GLY A 40 -3.15 15.76 -12.16
N ALA A 41 -4.09 16.64 -11.81
CA ALA A 41 -4.29 17.96 -12.42
C ALA A 41 -3.07 18.85 -12.27
N ILE A 42 -2.52 18.94 -11.07
CA ILE A 42 -1.32 19.72 -10.76
C ILE A 42 -0.12 19.22 -11.59
N VAL A 43 0.12 17.90 -11.62
CA VAL A 43 1.22 17.31 -12.40
C VAL A 43 1.00 17.50 -13.90
N GLY A 44 -0.23 17.32 -14.39
CA GLY A 44 -0.56 17.54 -15.80
C GLY A 44 -0.35 18.99 -16.23
N LEU A 45 -0.77 19.96 -15.42
CA LEU A 45 -0.55 21.39 -15.68
C LEU A 45 0.94 21.76 -15.65
N GLN A 46 1.73 21.15 -14.75
CA GLN A 46 3.19 21.34 -14.74
C GLN A 46 3.84 20.77 -16.00
N GLY A 47 3.41 19.60 -16.45
CA GLY A 47 3.91 18.97 -17.68
C GLY A 47 3.63 19.79 -18.94
N LEU A 48 2.53 20.56 -18.97
CA LEU A 48 2.21 21.47 -20.08
C LEU A 48 3.02 22.78 -20.06
N ARG A 49 3.62 23.13 -18.91
CA ARG A 49 4.41 24.36 -18.73
C ARG A 49 5.92 24.14 -18.87
N GLY A 50 6.38 22.89 -18.83
CA GLY A 50 7.80 22.56 -19.00
C GLY A 50 8.22 22.58 -20.47
N GLU A 51 9.39 23.15 -20.76
CA GLU A 51 10.02 22.99 -22.07
C GLU A 51 10.35 21.51 -22.29
N ALA A 52 10.02 21.00 -23.49
CA ALA A 52 10.32 19.60 -23.85
C ALA A 52 11.84 19.40 -23.90
N ASN A 53 12.43 18.95 -22.80
CA ASN A 53 13.83 18.56 -22.78
C ASN A 53 13.98 17.25 -23.57
N PRO A 54 14.74 17.23 -24.68
CA PRO A 54 14.88 16.05 -25.56
C PRO A 54 15.53 14.83 -24.87
N GLU A 55 16.13 15.00 -23.70
CA GLU A 55 16.63 13.89 -22.88
C GLU A 55 15.56 13.21 -22.02
N THR A 56 14.33 13.73 -21.98
CA THR A 56 13.21 13.13 -21.24
C THR A 56 12.65 11.92 -22.00
N ARG A 57 13.49 10.90 -22.19
CA ARG A 57 13.04 9.59 -22.68
C ARG A 57 12.09 9.03 -21.63
N ILE A 58 10.85 8.78 -22.04
CA ILE A 58 9.90 8.02 -21.23
C ILE A 58 10.55 6.66 -20.96
N GLY A 59 10.99 6.46 -19.72
CA GLY A 59 11.58 5.19 -19.27
C GLY A 59 10.60 4.05 -19.53
N LYS A 60 11.14 2.84 -19.71
CA LYS A 60 10.29 1.64 -19.83
C LYS A 60 9.44 1.52 -18.57
N PHE A 61 8.19 1.11 -18.74
CA PHE A 61 7.29 0.91 -17.61
C PHE A 61 7.79 -0.28 -16.78
N ASP A 62 8.16 -0.03 -15.53
CA ASP A 62 8.71 -1.03 -14.61
C ASP A 62 7.59 -1.89 -14.02
N TRP A 63 7.21 -2.93 -14.77
CA TRP A 63 6.22 -3.93 -14.34
C TRP A 63 6.59 -4.59 -13.01
N ASP A 64 7.88 -4.75 -12.73
CA ASP A 64 8.37 -5.32 -11.46
C ASP A 64 7.92 -4.48 -10.26
N ILE A 65 8.01 -3.14 -10.35
CA ILE A 65 7.59 -2.23 -9.28
C ILE A 65 6.07 -2.24 -9.11
N LEU A 66 5.33 -2.25 -10.23
CA LEU A 66 3.88 -2.31 -10.18
C LEU A 66 3.38 -3.57 -9.47
N ILE A 67 3.93 -4.74 -9.82
CA ILE A 67 3.58 -6.02 -9.21
C ILE A 67 3.92 -6.01 -7.72
N LEU A 68 5.04 -5.39 -7.33
CA LEU A 68 5.47 -5.29 -5.95
C LEU A 68 4.48 -4.47 -5.10
N ILE A 69 4.03 -3.31 -5.61
CA ILE A 69 3.05 -2.47 -4.91
C ILE A 69 1.70 -3.19 -4.78
N ILE A 70 1.18 -3.75 -5.88
CA ILE A 70 -0.10 -4.47 -5.86
C ILE A 70 0.00 -5.69 -4.93
N GLY A 71 1.10 -6.44 -4.99
CA GLY A 71 1.35 -7.59 -4.12
C GLY A 71 1.39 -7.21 -2.63
N SER A 72 2.02 -6.08 -2.29
CA SER A 72 2.06 -5.57 -0.91
C SER A 72 0.66 -5.20 -0.40
N VAL A 73 -0.15 -4.52 -1.22
CA VAL A 73 -1.53 -4.15 -0.86
C VAL A 73 -2.41 -5.39 -0.67
N LEU A 74 -2.30 -6.38 -1.56
CA LEU A 74 -3.01 -7.65 -1.42
C LEU A 74 -2.58 -8.40 -0.16
N PHE A 75 -1.28 -8.46 0.11
CA PHE A 75 -0.76 -9.06 1.33
C PHE A 75 -1.35 -8.39 2.57
N PHE A 76 -1.34 -7.06 2.64
CA PHE A 76 -1.96 -6.35 3.76
C PHE A 76 -3.45 -6.73 3.91
N ALA A 77 -4.22 -6.71 2.83
CA ALA A 77 -5.66 -6.99 2.86
C ALA A 77 -6.00 -8.42 3.37
N PHE A 78 -5.21 -9.43 3.00
CA PHE A 78 -5.42 -10.81 3.44
C PHE A 78 -4.82 -11.07 4.83
N ALA A 79 -3.61 -10.56 5.09
CA ALA A 79 -2.91 -10.81 6.33
C ALA A 79 -3.57 -10.08 7.51
N LEU A 80 -4.23 -8.94 7.27
CA LEU A 80 -4.97 -8.20 8.29
C LEU A 80 -5.99 -9.08 9.03
N LYS A 81 -6.70 -9.97 8.33
CA LYS A 81 -7.71 -10.86 8.95
C LYS A 81 -7.09 -11.95 9.83
N ALA A 82 -5.87 -12.40 9.52
CA ALA A 82 -5.21 -13.50 10.21
C ALA A 82 -4.27 -13.00 11.32
N LEU A 83 -3.39 -12.05 10.99
CA LEU A 83 -2.35 -11.52 11.87
C LEU A 83 -2.82 -10.35 12.72
N GLY A 84 -3.96 -9.74 12.38
CA GLY A 84 -4.42 -8.51 13.01
C GLY A 84 -3.61 -7.29 12.55
N LEU A 85 -4.10 -6.11 12.92
CA LEU A 85 -3.58 -4.83 12.45
C LEU A 85 -2.12 -4.58 12.83
N MET A 86 -1.76 -4.80 14.10
CA MET A 86 -0.42 -4.52 14.62
C MET A 86 0.66 -5.35 13.89
N LEU A 87 0.47 -6.65 13.84
CA LEU A 87 1.46 -7.56 13.27
C LEU A 87 1.54 -7.42 11.74
N THR A 88 0.41 -7.17 11.09
CA THR A 88 0.38 -6.90 9.64
C THR A 88 1.16 -5.64 9.28
N ILE A 89 1.02 -4.55 10.04
CA ILE A 89 1.79 -3.31 9.81
C ILE A 89 3.28 -3.56 9.95
N VAL A 90 3.69 -4.28 11.00
CA VAL A 90 5.11 -4.61 11.21
C VAL A 90 5.65 -5.45 10.05
N CYS A 91 4.92 -6.49 9.64
CA CYS A 91 5.31 -7.33 8.50
C CYS A 91 5.41 -6.52 7.20
N VAL A 92 4.42 -5.67 6.89
CA VAL A 92 4.43 -4.86 5.68
C VAL A 92 5.55 -3.83 5.70
N CYS A 93 5.78 -3.12 6.80
CA CYS A 93 6.88 -2.16 6.90
C CYS A 93 8.25 -2.84 6.73
N LEU A 94 8.44 -4.03 7.32
CA LEU A 94 9.68 -4.79 7.14
C LEU A 94 9.84 -5.28 5.69
N LEU A 95 8.78 -5.81 5.07
CA LEU A 95 8.79 -6.25 3.68
C LEU A 95 9.05 -5.08 2.71
N SER A 96 8.40 -3.94 2.92
CA SER A 96 8.62 -2.72 2.14
C SER A 96 10.03 -2.18 2.33
N SER A 97 10.58 -2.20 3.54
CA SER A 97 11.96 -1.79 3.77
C SER A 97 12.96 -2.73 3.10
N LEU A 98 12.70 -4.04 3.08
CA LEU A 98 13.51 -5.03 2.38
C LEU A 98 13.56 -4.76 0.86
N ALA A 99 12.48 -4.21 0.31
CA ALA A 99 12.40 -3.82 -1.10
C ALA A 99 13.10 -2.47 -1.42
N SER A 100 13.41 -1.64 -0.41
CA SER A 100 14.00 -0.32 -0.63
C SER A 100 15.50 -0.38 -0.94
N HIS A 101 15.98 0.55 -1.78
CA HIS A 101 17.39 0.62 -2.19
C HIS A 101 18.32 0.92 -0.99
N ASP A 102 17.89 1.77 -0.05
CA ASP A 102 18.62 2.11 1.18
C ASP A 102 18.09 1.31 2.39
N PHE A 103 18.48 0.05 2.47
CA PHE A 103 18.06 -0.82 3.58
C PHE A 103 18.72 -0.40 4.89
N SER A 104 17.97 0.29 5.74
CA SER A 104 18.36 0.56 7.13
C SER A 104 17.38 -0.12 8.08
N PHE A 105 17.78 -1.30 8.58
CA PHE A 105 16.95 -2.10 9.50
C PHE A 105 16.47 -1.30 10.73
N ARG A 106 17.28 -0.35 11.21
CA ARG A 106 16.91 0.58 12.29
C ARG A 106 15.76 1.52 11.89
N ALA A 107 15.81 2.10 10.68
CA ALA A 107 14.74 2.96 10.20
C ALA A 107 13.46 2.15 9.92
N ALA A 108 13.60 0.94 9.38
CA ALA A 108 12.49 0.03 9.13
C ALA A 108 11.69 -0.25 10.41
N ILE A 109 12.39 -0.61 11.49
CA ILE A 109 11.77 -0.87 12.80
C ILE A 109 11.15 0.40 13.37
N ALA A 110 11.84 1.54 13.30
CA ALA A 110 11.32 2.81 13.79
C ALA A 110 10.02 3.22 13.06
N ILE A 111 9.99 3.09 11.73
CA ILE A 111 8.81 3.34 10.91
C ILE A 111 7.70 2.34 11.26
N ALA A 112 8.01 1.06 11.40
CA ALA A 112 7.03 0.03 11.75
C ALA A 112 6.35 0.33 13.11
N ILE A 113 7.15 0.65 14.13
CA ILE A 113 6.64 0.99 15.47
C ILE A 113 5.79 2.26 15.41
N PHE A 114 6.31 3.33 14.77
CA PHE A 114 5.58 4.57 14.61
C PHE A 114 4.24 4.35 13.91
N MET A 115 4.24 3.60 12.80
CA MET A 115 3.03 3.34 12.02
C MET A 115 2.04 2.45 12.76
N ALA A 116 2.50 1.49 13.57
CA ALA A 116 1.65 0.68 14.42
C ALA A 116 0.96 1.52 15.51
N ILE A 117 1.71 2.40 16.20
CA ILE A 117 1.16 3.31 17.21
C ILE A 117 0.21 4.32 16.57
N PHE A 118 0.59 4.92 15.44
CA PHE A 118 -0.24 5.87 14.72
C PHE A 118 -1.56 5.24 14.27
N SER A 119 -1.50 4.04 13.70
CA SER A 119 -2.68 3.28 13.30
C SER A 119 -3.57 2.98 14.51
N TRP A 120 -2.99 2.55 15.63
CA TRP A 120 -3.72 2.32 16.87
C TRP A 120 -4.44 3.59 17.37
N LEU A 121 -3.76 4.74 17.37
CA LEU A 121 -4.36 6.04 17.72
C LEU A 121 -5.50 6.41 16.78
N VAL A 122 -5.30 6.31 15.47
CA VAL A 122 -6.33 6.67 14.48
C VAL A 122 -7.56 5.76 14.61
N PHE A 123 -7.38 4.45 14.77
CA PHE A 123 -8.52 3.53 14.80
C PHE A 123 -9.26 3.50 16.13
N ILE A 124 -8.54 3.54 17.26
CA ILE A 124 -9.17 3.56 18.58
C ILE A 124 -9.65 4.97 18.92
N GLU A 125 -8.73 5.92 19.04
CA GLU A 125 -9.04 7.27 19.53
C GLU A 125 -9.69 8.12 18.43
N GLY A 126 -9.26 7.97 17.18
CA GLY A 126 -9.77 8.77 16.06
C GLY A 126 -11.15 8.33 15.58
N LEU A 127 -11.34 7.03 15.33
CA LEU A 127 -12.56 6.51 14.69
C LEU A 127 -13.45 5.68 15.64
N GLY A 128 -12.97 5.30 16.82
CA GLY A 128 -13.74 4.46 17.75
C GLY A 128 -14.11 3.08 17.19
N MET A 129 -13.37 2.57 16.20
CA MET A 129 -13.68 1.31 15.52
C MET A 129 -12.93 0.13 16.16
N VAL A 130 -13.67 -0.94 16.42
CA VAL A 130 -13.11 -2.23 16.85
C VAL A 130 -12.58 -3.02 15.65
N LEU A 131 -11.38 -2.68 15.18
CA LEU A 131 -10.62 -3.54 14.27
C LEU A 131 -9.94 -4.68 15.05
N GLN A 132 -9.72 -5.80 14.35
CA GLN A 132 -9.01 -6.94 14.90
C GLN A 132 -7.53 -6.60 15.09
N MET A 133 -7.16 -6.21 16.31
CA MET A 133 -5.80 -5.75 16.64
C MET A 133 -4.81 -6.90 16.80
N TRP A 134 -5.28 -7.97 17.43
CA TRP A 134 -4.48 -9.15 17.75
C TRP A 134 -4.67 -10.24 16.70
N PRO A 135 -3.63 -11.07 16.46
CA PRO A 135 -3.74 -12.22 15.56
C PRO A 135 -4.85 -13.16 16.03
N SER A 136 -5.66 -13.64 15.08
CA SER A 136 -6.59 -14.74 15.38
C SER A 136 -5.80 -16.02 15.66
N PRO A 137 -6.37 -16.95 16.43
CA PRO A 137 -5.79 -18.28 16.58
C PRO A 137 -5.43 -18.89 15.22
N PRO A 138 -4.25 -19.51 15.07
CA PRO A 138 -3.83 -20.13 13.80
C PRO A 138 -4.80 -21.18 13.26
N SER A 139 -5.67 -21.74 14.11
CA SER A 139 -6.72 -22.67 13.73
C SER A 139 -7.84 -22.06 12.88
N GLU A 140 -8.03 -20.74 12.95
CA GLU A 140 -9.07 -20.01 12.20
C GLU A 140 -8.53 -19.39 10.91
N TRP A 141 -7.24 -19.58 10.63
CA TRP A 141 -6.63 -19.04 9.43
C TRP A 141 -7.16 -19.78 8.21
N SER A 142 -7.83 -19.03 7.34
CA SER A 142 -8.23 -19.56 6.03
C SER A 142 -6.98 -20.04 5.28
N PHE A 143 -7.09 -21.20 4.61
CA PHE A 143 -6.06 -21.70 3.71
C PHE A 143 -5.60 -20.64 2.69
N VAL A 144 -6.53 -19.80 2.24
CA VAL A 144 -6.26 -18.69 1.32
C VAL A 144 -5.33 -17.64 1.96
N ALA A 145 -5.54 -17.30 3.23
CA ALA A 145 -4.70 -16.33 3.94
C ALA A 145 -3.27 -16.86 4.11
N ILE A 146 -3.12 -18.13 4.47
CA ILE A 146 -1.82 -18.79 4.59
C ILE A 146 -1.11 -18.82 3.24
N ALA A 147 -1.81 -19.24 2.18
CA ALA A 147 -1.26 -19.27 0.83
C ALA A 147 -0.80 -17.89 0.36
N PHE A 148 -1.59 -16.83 0.60
CA PHE A 148 -1.21 -15.46 0.25
C PHE A 148 -0.03 -14.93 1.06
N ILE A 149 0.03 -15.22 2.37
CA ILE A 149 1.16 -14.84 3.22
C ILE A 149 2.45 -15.50 2.72
N VAL A 150 2.39 -16.79 2.42
CA VAL A 150 3.53 -17.55 1.88
C VAL A 150 3.91 -17.07 0.49
N CYS A 151 2.96 -16.85 -0.42
CA CYS A 151 3.24 -16.30 -1.75
C CYS A 151 3.88 -14.92 -1.68
N ALA A 152 3.43 -14.03 -0.78
CA ALA A 152 4.00 -12.71 -0.61
C ALA A 152 5.43 -12.77 -0.02
N LEU A 153 5.68 -13.67 0.94
CA LEU A 153 7.02 -13.93 1.46
C LEU A 153 7.95 -14.49 0.37
N ILE A 154 7.44 -15.41 -0.46
CA ILE A 154 8.18 -15.95 -1.61
C ILE A 154 8.46 -14.85 -2.64
N LEU A 155 7.50 -13.98 -2.93
CA LEU A 155 7.67 -12.88 -3.87
C LEU A 155 8.70 -11.86 -3.35
N ALA A 156 8.67 -11.55 -2.06
CA ALA A 156 9.68 -10.72 -1.40
C ALA A 156 11.07 -11.38 -1.42
N ALA A 157 11.15 -12.69 -1.15
CA ALA A 157 12.40 -13.44 -1.24
C ALA A 157 12.92 -13.53 -2.69
N PHE A 158 12.03 -13.70 -3.66
CA PHE A 158 12.38 -13.72 -5.09
C PHE A 158 12.91 -12.37 -5.56
N LEU A 159 12.32 -11.26 -5.10
CA LEU A 159 12.80 -9.91 -5.37
C LEU A 159 14.17 -9.65 -4.72
N LEU A 160 14.38 -10.12 -3.49
CA LEU A 160 15.69 -10.08 -2.83
C LEU A 160 16.76 -10.85 -3.61
N ILE A 161 16.45 -12.06 -4.09
CA ILE A 161 17.38 -12.89 -4.87
C ILE A 161 17.65 -12.29 -6.25
N ARG A 162 16.62 -11.73 -6.91
CA ARG A 162 16.81 -11.00 -8.18
C ARG A 162 17.74 -9.81 -7.99
N ARG A 163 17.63 -9.10 -6.86
CA ARG A 163 18.48 -7.95 -6.52
C ARG A 163 19.94 -8.35 -6.34
N THR A 164 20.24 -9.32 -5.48
CA THR A 164 21.63 -9.76 -5.24
C THR A 164 22.29 -10.28 -6.51
N ARG A 165 21.52 -10.93 -7.39
CA ARG A 165 22.00 -11.38 -8.70
C ARG A 165 22.30 -10.21 -9.66
N ASN A 166 21.49 -9.15 -9.65
CA ASN A 166 21.74 -7.97 -10.50
C ASN A 166 22.96 -7.14 -10.02
N GLU A 167 23.21 -7.10 -8.71
CA GLU A 167 24.43 -6.50 -8.15
C GLU A 167 25.70 -7.29 -8.53
N SER A 168 25.63 -8.63 -8.57
CA SER A 168 26.76 -9.47 -8.99
C SER A 168 27.11 -9.45 -10.49
N VAL A 169 26.20 -8.94 -11.34
CA VAL A 169 26.42 -8.82 -12.80
C VAL A 169 27.06 -7.47 -13.16
N ASN A 170 27.09 -6.51 -12.23
CA ASN A 170 27.71 -5.19 -12.41
C ASN A 170 29.10 -5.08 -11.74
N LEU A 171 29.69 -6.20 -11.30
CA LEU A 171 31.07 -6.33 -10.83
C LEU A 171 31.89 -7.19 -11.80
#